data_AF-A0A1L4D3G4-F1
#
_entry.id   AF-A0A1L4D3G4-F1
#
_cell.length_a   1.000
_cell.length_b   1.000
_cell.length_c   1.000
_cell.angle_alpha   90.00
_cell.angle_beta   90.00
_cell.angle_gamma   90.00
#
_symmetry.space_group_name_H-M   'P 1'
#
loop_
_entity.id
_entity.type
_entity.pdbx_description
1 polymer ?
#
loop_
_entity_poly.entity_id
_entity_poly.type
_entity_poly.pdbx_seq_one_letter_code
_entity_poly.pdbx_strand_id
1 'polypeptide(L)'
;MKKLYGKELDDDFSVGFGVYEYISRIDFGLWESLKIWLHELPDNEKEIISIYYLKFKKISRGDDYLEKSLQVHFLFKLRLERIIFSLEHLKIIIKKIFQETEKLAHYRSVDLLTKNINRYSSYISVSEIHKLHKWDQKYFTNLSMFQSSNVVGVKDFKFIVHMIGEEYFNRTDFSNLEDNMNTWDAISTSVVSENNKYFYYRFGVILSIPKQNILLTFTQDAMFENHIGNSKMDKYQLTSKKYSENKIKNNGLLTKHIKSKYNTFYTPDEIIKKTYAFHNEIIVCGRNGVNIHPNFPCTGKIKIAGIVIVNDKNNPTSIKNSQMILEATKNLQKKYSVPIIRIDGQVDVTSNQ
;
A
#
# COMPACT_ATOMS: atom_id res chain seq x y z
N MET A 1 40.70 4.91 -9.95
CA MET A 1 39.76 3.76 -9.96
C MET A 1 38.42 4.05 -9.28
N LYS A 2 38.33 4.64 -8.07
CA LYS A 2 37.04 4.87 -7.37
C LYS A 2 35.98 5.72 -8.10
N LYS A 3 36.37 6.77 -8.84
CA LYS A 3 35.44 7.62 -9.61
C LYS A 3 34.89 7.00 -10.91
N LEU A 4 35.49 5.91 -11.41
CA LEU A 4 35.09 5.31 -12.69
C LEU A 4 33.82 4.46 -12.56
N TYR A 5 33.64 3.77 -11.43
CA TYR A 5 32.56 2.80 -11.25
C TYR A 5 31.18 3.43 -11.01
N GLY A 6 31.13 4.59 -10.35
CA GLY A 6 29.87 5.35 -10.21
C GLY A 6 29.39 5.89 -11.56
N LYS A 7 30.33 6.33 -12.41
CA LYS A 7 30.04 6.87 -13.73
C LYS A 7 29.53 5.81 -14.70
N GLU A 8 30.12 4.61 -14.71
CA GLU A 8 29.62 3.50 -15.54
C GLU A 8 28.19 3.08 -15.16
N LEU A 9 27.85 3.10 -13.87
CA LEU A 9 26.49 2.85 -13.41
C LEU A 9 25.54 3.91 -14.00
N ASP A 10 25.84 5.20 -13.80
CA ASP A 10 25.01 6.31 -14.31
C ASP A 10 24.91 6.32 -15.85
N ASP A 11 26.00 5.99 -16.57
CA ASP A 11 26.03 5.92 -18.03
C ASP A 11 25.12 4.78 -18.54
N ASP A 12 25.17 3.58 -17.94
CA ASP A 12 24.30 2.43 -18.26
C ASP A 12 22.81 2.73 -17.99
N PHE A 13 22.51 3.64 -17.06
CA PHE A 13 21.15 4.06 -16.73
C PHE A 13 20.63 5.23 -17.58
N SER A 14 21.51 6.05 -18.13
CA SER A 14 21.17 7.22 -18.95
C SER A 14 20.84 6.88 -20.40
N VAL A 15 21.50 5.85 -20.96
CA VAL A 15 21.25 5.38 -22.32
C VAL A 15 20.07 4.42 -22.26
N GLY A 16 18.86 4.98 -22.36
CA GLY A 16 17.62 4.21 -22.50
C GLY A 16 17.85 3.05 -23.45
N PHE A 17 17.66 1.83 -22.94
CA PHE A 17 18.01 0.61 -23.62
C PHE A 17 17.54 0.65 -25.09
N GLY A 18 18.36 0.19 -26.04
CA GLY A 18 17.99 0.05 -27.46
C GLY A 18 16.97 -1.09 -27.69
N VAL A 19 15.76 -0.94 -27.16
CA VAL A 19 15.02 -2.08 -26.60
C VAL A 19 13.54 -1.99 -26.94
N TYR A 20 13.22 -2.22 -28.20
CA TYR A 20 11.83 -2.53 -28.58
C TYR A 20 11.47 -3.99 -28.24
N GLU A 21 12.44 -4.93 -28.26
CA GLU A 21 12.17 -6.34 -27.93
C GLU A 21 12.22 -6.64 -26.42
N TYR A 22 13.08 -5.96 -25.66
CA TYR A 22 13.31 -6.22 -24.23
C TYR A 22 12.24 -5.57 -23.33
N ILE A 23 11.59 -4.47 -23.77
CA ILE A 23 10.44 -3.82 -23.09
C ILE A 23 9.22 -4.75 -23.02
N SER A 24 9.11 -5.71 -23.95
CA SER A 24 7.97 -6.64 -23.96
C SER A 24 8.00 -7.66 -22.81
N ARG A 25 9.15 -7.89 -22.15
CA ARG A 25 9.32 -8.97 -21.15
C ARG A 25 9.80 -8.52 -19.78
N ILE A 26 10.58 -7.45 -19.68
CA ILE A 26 10.94 -6.84 -18.40
C ILE A 26 10.10 -5.57 -18.28
N ASP A 27 9.30 -5.51 -17.20
CA ASP A 27 8.42 -4.38 -16.92
C ASP A 27 9.23 -3.08 -16.93
N PHE A 28 8.99 -2.25 -17.96
CA PHE A 28 9.64 -0.95 -18.12
C PHE A 28 9.46 -0.07 -16.87
N GLY A 29 8.33 -0.18 -16.18
CA GLY A 29 8.06 0.52 -14.93
C GLY A 29 8.96 0.08 -13.78
N LEU A 30 9.30 -1.21 -13.69
CA LEU A 30 10.26 -1.72 -12.70
C LEU A 30 11.64 -1.10 -12.92
N TRP A 31 12.10 -1.06 -14.17
CA TRP A 31 13.42 -0.51 -14.49
C TRP A 31 13.52 0.98 -14.17
N GLU A 32 12.57 1.79 -14.64
CA GLU A 32 12.55 3.23 -14.36
C GLU A 32 12.44 3.52 -12.86
N SER A 33 11.72 2.67 -12.12
CA SER A 33 11.66 2.81 -10.67
C SER A 33 12.98 2.46 -9.97
N LEU A 34 13.73 1.47 -10.47
CA LEU A 34 15.07 1.16 -9.94
C LEU A 34 16.07 2.28 -10.22
N LYS A 35 15.98 2.95 -11.38
CA LYS A 35 16.76 4.16 -11.69
C LYS A 35 16.53 5.26 -10.67
N ILE A 36 15.26 5.63 -10.45
CA ILE A 36 14.88 6.67 -9.50
C ILE A 36 15.44 6.34 -8.12
N TRP A 37 15.21 5.10 -7.67
CA TRP A 37 15.72 4.64 -6.38
C TRP A 37 17.25 4.71 -6.29
N LEU A 38 17.97 4.28 -7.33
CA LEU A 38 19.43 4.37 -7.37
C LEU A 38 19.91 5.82 -7.30
N HIS A 39 19.28 6.74 -8.03
CA HIS A 39 19.65 8.17 -7.99
C HIS A 39 19.47 8.78 -6.60
N GLU A 40 18.47 8.36 -5.85
CA GLU A 40 18.22 8.78 -4.46
C GLU A 40 19.23 8.21 -3.45
N LEU A 41 20.08 7.24 -3.83
CA LEU A 41 21.08 6.68 -2.91
C LEU A 41 22.25 7.64 -2.66
N PRO A 42 22.77 7.67 -1.41
CA PRO A 42 24.06 8.28 -1.12
C PRO A 42 25.19 7.71 -1.99
N ASP A 43 26.17 8.54 -2.35
CA ASP A 43 27.26 8.15 -3.28
C ASP A 43 28.09 6.97 -2.77
N ASN A 44 28.30 6.88 -1.46
CA ASN A 44 29.00 5.76 -0.85
C ASN A 44 28.23 4.43 -0.97
N GLU A 45 26.89 4.45 -0.97
CA GLU A 45 26.07 3.27 -1.23
C GLU A 45 26.15 2.86 -2.71
N LYS A 46 26.04 3.84 -3.63
CA LYS A 46 26.18 3.61 -5.07
C LYS A 46 27.54 2.97 -5.40
N GLU A 47 28.62 3.46 -4.80
CA GLU A 47 29.97 2.91 -4.98
C GLU A 47 30.00 1.42 -4.60
N ILE A 48 29.45 1.03 -3.45
CA ILE A 48 29.43 -0.38 -3.02
C ILE A 48 28.57 -1.23 -3.96
N ILE A 49 27.42 -0.73 -4.39
CA ILE A 49 26.51 -1.45 -5.30
C ILE A 49 27.19 -1.71 -6.64
N SER A 50 27.86 -0.70 -7.20
CA SER A 50 28.54 -0.78 -8.50
C SER A 50 29.58 -1.91 -8.58
N ILE A 51 30.30 -2.15 -7.48
CA ILE A 51 31.32 -3.23 -7.40
C ILE A 51 30.71 -4.61 -7.67
N TYR A 52 29.47 -4.85 -7.22
CA TYR A 52 28.79 -6.13 -7.43
C TYR A 52 27.98 -6.15 -8.72
N TYR A 53 27.37 -5.01 -9.08
CA TYR A 53 26.62 -4.85 -10.32
C TYR A 53 27.47 -5.18 -11.56
N LEU A 54 28.70 -4.67 -11.61
CA LEU A 54 29.61 -4.87 -12.75
C LEU A 54 30.15 -6.31 -12.86
N LYS A 55 30.10 -7.10 -11.77
CA LYS A 55 30.54 -8.51 -11.83
C LYS A 55 29.62 -9.37 -12.69
N PHE A 56 28.36 -8.95 -12.91
CA PHE A 56 27.44 -9.72 -13.74
C PHE A 56 27.87 -9.78 -15.20
N LYS A 57 28.61 -8.79 -15.71
CA LYS A 57 29.22 -8.82 -17.05
C LYS A 57 30.17 -9.99 -17.26
N LYS A 58 30.93 -10.34 -16.22
CA LYS A 58 31.81 -11.53 -16.25
C LYS A 58 31.01 -12.81 -16.13
N ILE A 59 29.96 -12.82 -15.31
CA ILE A 59 29.10 -14.00 -15.06
C ILE A 59 28.29 -14.36 -16.30
N SER A 60 27.80 -13.37 -17.03
CA SER A 60 26.99 -13.54 -18.24
C SER A 60 27.79 -14.03 -19.45
N ARG A 61 29.13 -13.96 -19.41
CA ARG A 61 30.02 -14.39 -20.50
C ARG A 61 29.68 -13.73 -21.86
N GLY A 62 29.25 -12.48 -21.84
CA GLY A 62 28.86 -11.72 -23.04
C GLY A 62 27.43 -11.95 -23.50
N ASP A 63 26.61 -12.71 -22.76
CA ASP A 63 25.17 -12.71 -22.93
C ASP A 63 24.57 -11.45 -22.29
N ASP A 64 24.40 -10.41 -23.11
CA ASP A 64 23.85 -9.12 -22.69
C ASP A 64 22.46 -9.29 -22.03
N TYR A 65 21.65 -10.24 -22.49
CA TYR A 65 20.31 -10.45 -21.98
C TYR A 65 20.33 -11.04 -20.56
N LEU A 66 21.16 -12.05 -20.34
CA LEU A 66 21.39 -12.64 -19.03
C LEU A 66 22.02 -11.63 -18.07
N GLU A 67 22.99 -10.85 -18.54
CA GLU A 67 23.64 -9.79 -17.76
C GLU A 67 22.60 -8.81 -17.20
N LYS A 68 21.82 -8.18 -18.09
CA LYS A 68 20.86 -7.17 -17.68
C LYS A 68 19.77 -7.75 -16.79
N SER A 69 19.34 -9.00 -17.04
CA SER A 69 18.34 -9.66 -16.19
C SER A 69 18.84 -9.90 -14.76
N LEU A 70 20.10 -10.36 -14.62
CA LEU A 70 20.74 -10.54 -13.30
C LEU A 70 20.92 -9.20 -12.58
N GLN A 71 21.33 -8.16 -13.32
CA GLN A 71 21.46 -6.80 -12.79
C GLN A 71 20.13 -6.26 -12.26
N VAL A 72 19.04 -6.41 -13.02
CA VAL A 72 17.69 -6.03 -12.57
C VAL A 72 17.29 -6.82 -11.32
N HIS A 73 17.48 -8.14 -11.31
CA HIS A 73 17.14 -8.99 -10.15
C HIS A 73 17.93 -8.57 -8.89
N PHE A 74 19.23 -8.34 -9.04
CA PHE A 74 20.12 -7.94 -7.95
C PHE A 74 19.69 -6.61 -7.34
N LEU A 75 19.46 -5.59 -8.16
CA LEU A 75 19.00 -4.28 -7.71
C LEU A 75 17.62 -4.35 -7.07
N PHE A 76 16.73 -5.12 -7.67
CA PHE A 76 15.39 -5.34 -7.16
C PHE A 76 15.42 -5.96 -5.76
N LYS A 77 16.15 -7.06 -5.58
CA LYS A 77 16.32 -7.72 -4.28
C LYS A 77 16.98 -6.80 -3.26
N LEU A 78 17.98 -6.03 -3.68
CA LEU A 78 18.64 -5.08 -2.80
C LEU A 78 17.68 -4.00 -2.30
N ARG A 79 16.81 -3.47 -3.18
CA ARG A 79 15.77 -2.52 -2.79
C ARG A 79 14.76 -3.12 -1.82
N LEU A 80 14.37 -4.38 -1.99
CA LEU A 80 13.42 -5.06 -1.09
C LEU A 80 13.97 -5.26 0.32
N GLU A 81 15.23 -5.66 0.42
CA GLU A 81 15.89 -5.95 1.68
C GLU A 81 16.39 -4.67 2.37
N ARG A 82 16.28 -3.49 1.73
CA ARG A 82 16.76 -2.22 2.29
C ARG A 82 15.88 -1.78 3.46
N ILE A 83 16.37 -2.05 4.67
CA ILE A 83 16.04 -1.34 5.90
C ILE A 83 17.13 -0.27 6.11
N ILE A 84 16.89 0.75 6.94
CA ILE A 84 17.93 1.71 7.33
C ILE A 84 19.07 0.94 8.03
N PHE A 85 20.21 0.80 7.37
CA PHE A 85 21.36 0.03 7.85
C PHE A 85 22.63 0.88 7.89
N SER A 86 23.57 0.53 8.77
CA SER A 86 24.94 1.03 8.68
C SER A 86 25.63 0.51 7.42
N LEU A 87 26.67 1.22 6.96
CA LEU A 87 27.41 0.87 5.74
C LEU A 87 27.97 -0.57 5.74
N GLU A 88 28.39 -1.06 6.92
CA GLU A 88 28.91 -2.42 7.07
C GLU A 88 27.82 -3.48 6.91
N HIS A 89 26.62 -3.25 7.45
CA HIS A 89 25.47 -4.13 7.23
C HIS A 89 25.05 -4.14 5.76
N LEU A 90 25.09 -2.98 5.08
CA LEU A 90 24.80 -2.89 3.66
C LEU A 90 25.75 -3.77 2.83
N LYS A 91 27.06 -3.78 3.13
CA LYS A 91 28.03 -4.66 2.45
C LYS A 91 27.69 -6.14 2.60
N ILE A 92 27.30 -6.55 3.81
CA ILE A 92 26.92 -7.95 4.10
C ILE A 92 25.69 -8.34 3.28
N ILE A 93 24.66 -7.50 3.28
CA ILE A 93 23.41 -7.73 2.54
C ILE A 93 23.67 -7.77 1.04
N ILE A 94 24.41 -6.79 0.51
CA ILE A 94 24.78 -6.75 -0.91
C ILE A 94 25.52 -8.02 -1.32
N LYS A 95 26.51 -8.46 -0.53
CA LYS A 95 27.26 -9.69 -0.82
C LYS A 95 26.34 -10.91 -0.84
N LYS A 96 25.43 -11.04 0.13
CA LYS A 96 24.46 -12.13 0.19
C LYS A 96 23.54 -12.13 -1.04
N ILE A 97 22.95 -10.98 -1.37
CA ILE A 97 22.04 -10.84 -2.52
C ILE A 97 22.76 -11.10 -3.83
N PHE A 98 24.01 -10.64 -3.96
CA PHE A 98 24.85 -10.96 -5.11
C PHE A 98 25.04 -12.47 -5.26
N GLN A 99 25.41 -13.19 -4.19
CA GLN A 99 25.58 -14.65 -4.21
C GLN A 99 24.28 -15.40 -4.55
N GLU A 100 23.15 -14.91 -4.05
CA GLU A 100 21.83 -15.46 -4.40
C GLU A 100 21.51 -15.23 -5.88
N THR A 101 21.80 -14.04 -6.40
CA THR A 101 21.54 -13.67 -7.79
C THR A 101 22.49 -14.40 -8.76
N GLU A 102 23.76 -14.54 -8.41
CA GLU A 102 24.77 -15.27 -9.18
C GLU A 102 24.36 -16.73 -9.40
N LYS A 103 23.80 -17.39 -8.38
CA LYS A 103 23.27 -18.75 -8.53
C LYS A 103 22.19 -18.84 -9.61
N LEU A 104 21.49 -17.74 -9.89
CA LEU A 104 20.47 -17.72 -10.91
C LEU A 104 21.04 -17.77 -12.34
N ALA A 105 22.28 -17.33 -12.54
CA ALA A 105 22.96 -17.41 -13.83
C ALA A 105 23.10 -18.85 -14.34
N HIS A 106 23.09 -19.84 -13.44
CA HIS A 106 23.15 -21.26 -13.80
C HIS A 106 21.89 -21.78 -14.47
N TYR A 107 20.72 -21.15 -14.26
CA TYR A 107 19.46 -21.66 -14.82
C TYR A 107 19.26 -21.34 -16.30
N ARG A 108 20.10 -20.48 -16.91
CA ARG A 108 20.12 -20.06 -18.34
C ARG A 108 18.79 -19.64 -18.99
N SER A 109 17.67 -19.70 -18.27
CA SER A 109 16.35 -19.30 -18.76
C SER A 109 15.91 -18.05 -18.02
N VAL A 110 15.86 -16.95 -18.75
CA VAL A 110 15.39 -15.66 -18.23
C VAL A 110 13.93 -15.75 -17.76
N ASP A 111 13.13 -16.65 -18.33
CA ASP A 111 11.76 -16.91 -17.87
C ASP A 111 11.70 -17.36 -16.39
N LEU A 112 12.68 -18.15 -15.92
CA LEU A 112 12.76 -18.52 -14.50
C LEU A 112 13.16 -17.32 -13.63
N LEU A 113 14.03 -16.45 -14.14
CA LEU A 113 14.47 -15.24 -13.45
C LEU A 113 13.31 -14.26 -13.28
N THR A 114 12.57 -14.00 -14.35
CA THR A 114 11.38 -13.15 -14.38
C THR A 114 10.28 -13.73 -13.48
N LYS A 115 10.06 -15.05 -13.53
CA LYS A 115 9.12 -15.74 -12.63
C LYS A 115 9.52 -15.59 -11.16
N ASN A 116 10.82 -15.63 -10.84
CA ASN A 116 11.30 -15.39 -9.47
C ASN A 116 11.16 -13.93 -9.05
N ILE A 117 11.52 -12.96 -9.91
CA ILE A 117 11.29 -11.53 -9.64
C ILE A 117 9.81 -11.31 -9.28
N ASN A 118 8.91 -11.82 -10.12
CA ASN A 118 7.46 -11.67 -9.94
C ASN A 118 6.91 -12.40 -8.71
N ARG A 119 7.57 -13.46 -8.24
CA ARG A 119 7.14 -14.23 -7.05
C ARG A 119 7.46 -13.52 -5.74
N TYR A 120 8.39 -12.57 -5.74
CA TYR A 120 8.85 -11.87 -4.53
C TYR A 120 8.40 -10.41 -4.46
N SER A 121 7.70 -9.88 -5.47
CA SER A 121 7.75 -8.45 -5.76
C SER A 121 6.50 -7.62 -5.56
N SER A 122 5.36 -8.11 -5.06
CA SER A 122 4.22 -7.24 -4.67
C SER A 122 3.02 -8.04 -4.16
N TYR A 123 2.12 -7.35 -3.44
CA TYR A 123 0.77 -7.83 -3.15
C TYR A 123 -0.17 -7.77 -4.37
N ILE A 124 0.32 -7.22 -5.49
CA ILE A 124 -0.39 -6.99 -6.74
C ILE A 124 0.39 -7.72 -7.84
N SER A 125 -0.27 -8.36 -8.79
CA SER A 125 0.45 -8.91 -9.94
C SER A 125 1.03 -7.78 -10.81
N VAL A 126 2.18 -8.00 -11.46
CA VAL A 126 2.76 -6.99 -12.39
C VAL A 126 1.75 -6.52 -13.44
N SER A 127 0.94 -7.45 -13.96
CA SER A 127 -0.16 -7.13 -14.89
C SER A 127 -1.21 -6.18 -14.34
N GLU A 128 -1.34 -6.07 -13.01
CA GLU A 128 -2.33 -5.25 -12.33
C GLU A 128 -1.76 -3.98 -11.71
N ILE A 129 -0.45 -3.72 -11.86
CA ILE A 129 0.21 -2.53 -11.29
C ILE A 129 -0.43 -1.21 -11.74
N HIS A 130 -0.96 -1.18 -12.98
CA HIS A 130 -1.71 -0.05 -13.53
C HIS A 130 -2.96 0.29 -12.69
N LYS A 131 -3.55 -0.69 -12.01
CA LYS A 131 -4.71 -0.47 -11.13
C LYS A 131 -4.33 0.30 -9.87
N LEU A 132 -3.12 0.11 -9.35
CA LEU A 132 -2.60 0.86 -8.19
C LEU A 132 -2.55 2.36 -8.47
N HIS A 133 -2.20 2.77 -9.70
CA HIS A 133 -2.21 4.19 -10.07
C HIS A 133 -3.60 4.83 -9.99
N LYS A 134 -4.68 4.06 -10.13
CA LYS A 134 -6.05 4.58 -9.97
C LYS A 134 -6.42 4.88 -8.51
N TRP A 135 -5.56 4.52 -7.56
CA TRP A 135 -5.67 4.88 -6.15
C TRP A 135 -4.96 6.20 -5.80
N ASP A 136 -4.37 6.90 -6.77
CA ASP A 136 -3.86 8.26 -6.54
C ASP A 136 -4.98 9.22 -6.14
N GLN A 137 -4.69 10.16 -5.24
CA GLN A 137 -5.65 11.11 -4.68
C GLN A 137 -6.42 11.93 -5.73
N LYS A 138 -5.81 12.18 -6.89
CA LYS A 138 -6.46 12.89 -8.01
C LYS A 138 -7.70 12.19 -8.60
N TYR A 139 -7.89 10.90 -8.32
CA TYR A 139 -9.06 10.13 -8.77
C TYR A 139 -10.19 10.08 -7.74
N PHE A 140 -9.99 10.71 -6.57
CA PHE A 140 -10.98 10.89 -5.53
C PHE A 140 -11.46 12.33 -5.50
N THR A 141 -12.59 12.57 -4.84
CA THR A 141 -13.16 13.91 -4.72
C THR A 141 -12.24 14.82 -3.92
N ASN A 142 -11.88 15.96 -4.50
CA ASN A 142 -11.02 16.94 -3.86
C ASN A 142 -11.78 17.68 -2.75
N LEU A 143 -11.47 17.39 -1.49
CA LEU A 143 -12.15 18.01 -0.34
C LEU A 143 -11.81 19.49 -0.12
N SER A 144 -10.79 20.03 -0.78
CA SER A 144 -10.49 21.46 -0.70
C SER A 144 -11.62 22.33 -1.26
N MET A 145 -12.53 21.76 -2.06
CA MET A 145 -13.71 22.45 -2.57
C MET A 145 -14.79 22.70 -1.50
N PHE A 146 -14.66 22.09 -0.32
CA PHE A 146 -15.66 22.13 0.76
C PHE A 146 -15.19 22.89 2.01
N GLN A 147 -14.13 23.70 1.90
CA GLN A 147 -13.50 24.32 3.06
C GLN A 147 -14.54 25.05 3.95
N SER A 148 -14.52 24.67 5.23
CA SER A 148 -15.27 25.20 6.40
C SER A 148 -16.80 25.06 6.49
N SER A 149 -17.48 24.34 5.59
CA SER A 149 -18.95 24.20 5.64
C SER A 149 -19.42 22.80 6.10
N ASN A 150 -20.56 22.77 6.81
CA ASN A 150 -21.39 21.58 6.95
C ASN A 150 -22.08 21.36 5.60
N VAL A 151 -21.48 20.54 4.73
CA VAL A 151 -22.02 20.31 3.38
C VAL A 151 -23.03 19.18 3.43
N VAL A 152 -24.24 19.40 2.91
CA VAL A 152 -25.31 18.41 2.85
C VAL A 152 -25.60 18.06 1.40
N GLY A 153 -25.81 16.77 1.11
CA GLY A 153 -26.29 16.33 -0.20
C GLY A 153 -25.25 16.46 -1.32
N VAL A 154 -23.98 16.21 -1.01
CA VAL A 154 -22.90 16.15 -2.01
C VAL A 154 -23.25 15.11 -3.08
N LYS A 155 -23.17 15.51 -4.35
CA LYS A 155 -23.31 14.63 -5.52
C LYS A 155 -21.95 14.32 -6.13
N ASP A 156 -21.89 13.24 -6.91
CA ASP A 156 -20.71 12.82 -7.69
C ASP A 156 -19.43 12.69 -6.87
N PHE A 157 -19.57 12.30 -5.59
CA PHE A 157 -18.43 12.10 -4.72
C PHE A 157 -17.84 10.71 -4.82
N LYS A 158 -16.58 10.61 -4.43
CA LYS A 158 -15.83 9.37 -4.23
C LYS A 158 -14.83 9.56 -3.10
N PHE A 159 -15.02 8.84 -2.01
CA PHE A 159 -14.20 8.94 -0.80
C PHE A 159 -13.70 7.57 -0.36
N ILE A 160 -12.51 7.54 0.27
CA ILE A 160 -12.11 6.41 1.12
C ILE A 160 -12.50 6.78 2.55
N VAL A 161 -13.30 5.94 3.21
CA VAL A 161 -13.82 6.19 4.55
C VAL A 161 -13.41 5.09 5.51
N HIS A 162 -13.11 5.49 6.74
CA HIS A 162 -13.03 4.59 7.88
C HIS A 162 -14.19 4.93 8.83
N MET A 163 -15.15 4.02 8.93
CA MET A 163 -16.34 4.19 9.77
C MET A 163 -16.02 3.80 11.21
N ILE A 164 -16.56 4.53 12.18
CA ILE A 164 -16.24 4.40 13.60
C ILE A 164 -17.55 4.35 14.38
N GLY A 165 -17.74 3.28 15.15
CA GLY A 165 -18.87 3.12 16.06
C GLY A 165 -18.81 4.07 17.25
N GLU A 166 -19.99 4.47 17.73
CA GLU A 166 -20.15 5.42 18.83
C GLU A 166 -19.47 4.96 20.13
N GLU A 167 -19.32 3.65 20.34
CA GLU A 167 -18.64 3.02 21.48
C GLU A 167 -17.14 3.32 21.55
N TYR A 168 -16.55 3.83 20.46
CA TYR A 168 -15.13 4.19 20.41
C TYR A 168 -14.87 5.66 20.74
N PHE A 169 -15.88 6.53 20.79
CA PHE A 169 -15.67 7.99 20.91
C PHE A 169 -15.01 8.41 22.23
N ASN A 170 -15.25 7.66 23.31
CA ASN A 170 -14.67 7.96 24.62
C ASN A 170 -13.28 7.35 24.83
N ARG A 171 -12.74 6.62 23.84
CA ARG A 171 -11.42 5.99 23.97
C ARG A 171 -10.33 7.02 23.67
N THR A 172 -9.21 6.92 24.39
CA THR A 172 -8.00 7.71 24.10
C THR A 172 -7.50 7.51 22.68
N ASP A 173 -7.80 6.37 22.08
CA ASP A 173 -7.37 6.06 20.72
C ASP A 173 -8.11 6.91 19.68
N PHE A 174 -9.33 7.37 19.99
CA PHE A 174 -10.12 8.24 19.13
C PHE A 174 -9.60 9.69 19.14
N SER A 175 -9.18 10.21 20.29
CA SER A 175 -8.66 11.58 20.38
C SER A 175 -7.34 11.76 19.61
N ASN A 176 -6.57 10.68 19.41
CA ASN A 176 -5.34 10.64 18.61
C ASN A 176 -5.48 9.77 17.35
N LEU A 177 -6.67 9.74 16.76
CA LEU A 177 -7.02 8.82 15.67
C LEU A 177 -6.02 8.84 14.50
N GLU A 178 -5.64 10.00 13.97
CA GLU A 178 -4.67 10.07 12.87
C GLU A 178 -3.30 9.47 13.25
N ASP A 179 -2.76 9.84 14.41
CA ASP A 179 -1.46 9.32 14.88
C ASP A 179 -1.53 7.81 15.07
N ASN A 180 -2.61 7.32 15.67
CA ASN A 180 -2.83 5.90 15.90
C ASN A 180 -2.96 5.12 14.59
N MET A 181 -3.76 5.59 13.63
CA MET A 181 -3.88 4.97 12.31
C MET A 181 -2.50 4.81 11.66
N ASN A 182 -1.60 5.78 11.80
CA ASN A 182 -0.24 5.71 11.24
C ASN A 182 0.69 4.69 11.92
N THR A 183 0.26 4.06 13.02
CA THR A 183 1.00 2.98 13.70
C THR A 183 0.48 1.58 13.36
N TRP A 184 -0.75 1.47 12.84
CA TRP A 184 -1.41 0.20 12.61
C TRP A 184 -0.84 -0.54 11.41
N ASP A 185 -0.71 -1.87 11.51
CA ASP A 185 -0.24 -2.69 10.39
C ASP A 185 -1.29 -2.75 9.27
N ALA A 186 -2.57 -2.80 9.64
CA ALA A 186 -3.69 -2.79 8.73
C ALA A 186 -4.91 -2.05 9.30
N ILE A 187 -5.66 -1.41 8.40
CA ILE A 187 -6.90 -0.68 8.69
C ILE A 187 -7.94 -1.11 7.65
N SER A 188 -9.14 -1.50 8.08
CA SER A 188 -10.26 -1.67 7.16
C SER A 188 -10.89 -0.32 6.84
N THR A 189 -11.10 -0.09 5.55
CA THR A 189 -11.71 1.11 5.00
C THR A 189 -12.65 0.72 3.87
N SER A 190 -13.46 1.66 3.38
CA SER A 190 -14.35 1.42 2.24
C SER A 190 -14.25 2.57 1.24
N VAL A 191 -14.45 2.29 -0.04
CA VAL A 191 -14.73 3.32 -1.05
C VAL A 191 -16.23 3.55 -1.10
N VAL A 192 -16.65 4.78 -0.84
CA VAL A 192 -18.05 5.21 -0.93
C VAL A 192 -18.21 6.24 -2.04
N SER A 193 -19.37 6.23 -2.68
CA SER A 193 -19.67 7.15 -3.80
C SER A 193 -21.15 7.45 -3.89
N GLU A 194 -21.55 8.33 -4.80
CA GLU A 194 -22.97 8.59 -5.09
C GLU A 194 -23.75 7.31 -5.41
N ASN A 195 -23.12 6.36 -6.11
CA ASN A 195 -23.74 5.09 -6.51
C ASN A 195 -23.64 3.99 -5.44
N ASN A 196 -22.89 4.24 -4.36
CA ASN A 196 -22.70 3.28 -3.28
C ASN A 196 -22.63 4.01 -1.93
N LYS A 197 -23.78 4.15 -1.30
CA LYS A 197 -24.01 4.88 -0.03
C LYS A 197 -24.40 3.95 1.11
N TYR A 198 -23.73 2.80 1.21
CA TYR A 198 -23.92 1.83 2.29
C TYR A 198 -22.78 1.94 3.30
N PHE A 199 -23.12 2.14 4.57
CA PHE A 199 -22.16 2.42 5.65
C PHE A 199 -22.36 1.50 6.86
N TYR A 200 -21.28 1.10 7.54
CA TYR A 200 -21.38 0.30 8.78
C TYR A 200 -21.86 1.12 9.99
N TYR A 201 -21.46 2.40 10.05
CA TYR A 201 -21.77 3.30 11.14
C TYR A 201 -22.24 4.66 10.60
N ARG A 202 -22.74 5.51 11.49
CA ARG A 202 -23.19 6.88 11.13
C ARG A 202 -22.08 7.90 11.08
N PHE A 203 -20.95 7.58 11.69
CA PHE A 203 -19.82 8.47 11.83
C PHE A 203 -18.58 7.82 11.22
N GLY A 204 -17.78 8.63 10.54
CA GLY A 204 -16.50 8.17 10.02
C GLY A 204 -15.60 9.33 9.62
N VAL A 205 -14.39 8.97 9.22
CA VAL A 205 -13.40 9.91 8.68
C VAL A 205 -13.13 9.60 7.22
N ILE A 206 -13.03 10.65 6.42
CA ILE A 206 -12.55 10.55 5.03
C ILE A 206 -11.04 10.62 5.07
N LEU A 207 -10.38 9.64 4.45
CA LEU A 207 -8.94 9.46 4.52
C LEU A 207 -8.26 9.87 3.22
N SER A 208 -7.19 10.66 3.35
CA SER A 208 -6.18 10.80 2.30
C SER A 208 -5.11 9.73 2.52
N ILE A 209 -5.15 8.70 1.67
CA ILE A 209 -4.28 7.53 1.73
C ILE A 209 -3.33 7.55 0.52
N PRO A 210 -2.01 7.46 0.73
CA PRO A 210 -1.08 7.25 -0.39
C PRO A 210 -1.37 5.90 -1.05
N LYS A 211 -1.33 5.83 -2.39
CA LYS A 211 -1.59 4.57 -3.11
C LYS A 211 -0.74 3.40 -2.63
N GLN A 212 0.49 3.66 -2.18
CA GLN A 212 1.37 2.62 -1.66
C GLN A 212 0.80 1.91 -0.43
N ASN A 213 -0.01 2.60 0.35
CA ASN A 213 -0.62 2.05 1.56
C ASN A 213 -1.76 1.07 1.24
N ILE A 214 -2.26 0.97 0.01
CA ILE A 214 -3.35 0.04 -0.32
C ILE A 214 -2.80 -1.40 -0.35
N LEU A 215 -3.22 -2.25 0.58
CA LEU A 215 -2.77 -3.65 0.68
C LEU A 215 -3.63 -4.58 -0.17
N LEU A 216 -4.94 -4.52 0.03
CA LEU A 216 -5.92 -5.41 -0.58
C LEU A 216 -7.22 -4.66 -0.87
N THR A 217 -7.96 -5.13 -1.86
CA THR A 217 -9.21 -4.50 -2.28
C THR A 217 -10.27 -5.58 -2.54
N PHE A 218 -11.42 -5.47 -1.91
CA PHE A 218 -12.51 -6.43 -2.01
C PHE A 218 -13.80 -5.74 -2.41
N THR A 219 -14.53 -6.30 -3.37
CA THR A 219 -15.83 -5.76 -3.81
C THR A 219 -16.97 -6.05 -2.82
N GLN A 220 -16.69 -6.86 -1.81
CA GLN A 220 -17.57 -7.29 -0.72
C GLN A 220 -16.79 -7.23 0.59
N ASP A 221 -17.50 -7.32 1.71
CA ASP A 221 -16.88 -7.47 3.04
C ASP A 221 -16.00 -8.73 3.08
N ALA A 222 -14.72 -8.56 3.42
CA ALA A 222 -13.78 -9.67 3.54
C ALA A 222 -13.63 -10.13 5.00
N MET A 223 -14.48 -9.60 5.90
CA MET A 223 -14.49 -9.81 7.35
C MET A 223 -13.11 -9.63 7.93
N PHE A 224 -12.41 -8.57 7.51
CA PHE A 224 -11.09 -8.30 8.03
C PHE A 224 -11.17 -7.78 9.46
N GLU A 225 -10.42 -8.41 10.36
CA GLU A 225 -10.34 -7.96 11.74
C GLU A 225 -9.60 -6.60 11.78
N ASN A 226 -10.32 -5.57 12.20
CA ASN A 226 -9.74 -4.24 12.35
C ASN A 226 -8.65 -4.21 13.42
N HIS A 227 -7.62 -3.39 13.20
CA HIS A 227 -6.53 -3.08 14.17
C HIS A 227 -5.50 -4.19 14.44
N ILE A 228 -5.31 -5.14 13.52
CA ILE A 228 -4.20 -6.11 13.62
C ILE A 228 -2.85 -5.36 13.71
N GLY A 229 -1.99 -5.76 14.66
CA GLY A 229 -0.68 -5.15 14.90
C GLY A 229 -0.64 -4.10 16.02
N ASN A 230 -1.71 -3.94 16.79
CA ASN A 230 -1.72 -3.13 18.01
C ASN A 230 -1.18 -3.96 19.20
N SER A 231 0.00 -3.61 19.69
CA SER A 231 0.67 -4.28 20.81
C SER A 231 -0.14 -4.33 22.11
N LYS A 232 -1.16 -3.47 22.27
CA LYS A 232 -2.08 -3.49 23.43
C LYS A 232 -3.24 -4.49 23.28
N MET A 233 -3.62 -4.88 22.06
CA MET A 233 -4.71 -5.83 21.79
C MET A 233 -4.23 -7.24 21.40
N ASP A 234 -2.94 -7.40 21.10
CA ASP A 234 -2.32 -8.67 20.66
C ASP A 234 -2.40 -9.83 21.67
N LYS A 235 -2.86 -9.62 22.92
CA LYS A 235 -2.97 -10.70 23.92
C LYS A 235 -3.98 -11.81 23.59
N TYR A 236 -4.89 -11.60 22.62
CA TYR A 236 -5.99 -12.54 22.34
C TYR A 236 -5.84 -13.44 21.11
N GLN A 237 -4.79 -13.30 20.27
CA GLN A 237 -4.87 -13.82 18.88
C GLN A 237 -3.84 -14.90 18.46
N LEU A 238 -3.12 -15.53 19.39
CA LEU A 238 -2.07 -16.51 19.06
C LEU A 238 -2.48 -17.98 19.22
N THR A 239 -3.56 -18.45 18.56
CA THR A 239 -3.82 -19.90 18.42
C THR A 239 -4.49 -20.27 17.09
N SER A 240 -3.68 -20.53 16.06
CA SER A 240 -4.04 -21.61 15.09
C SER A 240 -2.86 -21.94 14.17
N LYS A 241 -2.41 -23.19 14.26
CA LYS A 241 -1.49 -23.87 13.34
C LYS A 241 -2.28 -24.34 12.12
N LYS A 242 -1.93 -23.86 10.93
CA LYS A 242 -1.97 -24.66 9.68
C LYS A 242 -1.37 -23.86 8.51
N TYR A 243 -0.90 -24.63 7.53
CA TYR A 243 -0.47 -24.29 6.17
C TYR A 243 1.04 -24.24 5.92
N SER A 244 1.52 -25.34 5.33
CA SER A 244 2.81 -25.54 4.70
C SER A 244 2.79 -25.16 3.21
N GLU A 245 4.00 -24.83 2.76
CA GLU A 245 4.59 -25.00 1.44
C GLU A 245 4.15 -24.09 0.26
N ASN A 246 5.19 -23.48 -0.33
CA ASN A 246 5.24 -22.65 -1.55
C ASN A 246 4.73 -21.20 -1.54
N LYS A 247 4.59 -20.56 -0.37
CA LYS A 247 4.17 -19.15 -0.27
C LYS A 247 5.28 -18.22 0.23
N ILE A 248 5.27 -17.00 -0.33
CA ILE A 248 6.05 -15.82 0.09
C ILE A 248 6.27 -15.84 1.62
N LYS A 249 7.54 -15.77 2.05
CA LYS A 249 7.91 -15.61 3.46
C LYS A 249 7.53 -14.20 3.91
N ASN A 250 6.26 -14.04 4.29
CA ASN A 250 5.78 -12.89 5.01
C ASN A 250 5.80 -13.25 6.51
N ASN A 251 6.59 -12.54 7.30
CA ASN A 251 6.91 -12.86 8.70
C ASN A 251 6.07 -12.05 9.70
N GLY A 252 5.00 -11.38 9.23
CA GLY A 252 4.16 -10.49 10.04
C GLY A 252 2.76 -11.04 10.35
N LEU A 253 2.07 -10.37 11.29
CA LEU A 253 0.74 -10.70 11.83
C LEU A 253 -0.36 -10.85 10.76
N LEU A 254 -0.20 -10.21 9.59
CA LEU A 254 -1.17 -10.26 8.49
C LEU A 254 -1.11 -11.52 7.62
N THR A 255 -0.23 -12.46 7.95
CA THR A 255 0.01 -13.68 7.17
C THR A 255 -1.26 -14.50 6.91
N LYS A 256 -2.18 -14.58 7.89
CA LYS A 256 -3.45 -15.33 7.75
C LYS A 256 -4.46 -14.65 6.82
N HIS A 257 -4.53 -13.31 6.88
CA HIS A 257 -5.55 -12.53 6.16
C HIS A 257 -5.17 -12.30 4.70
N ILE A 258 -3.87 -12.25 4.40
CA ILE A 258 -3.40 -11.91 3.07
C ILE A 258 -3.10 -13.17 2.23
N LYS A 259 -2.48 -14.24 2.79
CA LYS A 259 -1.96 -15.42 2.02
C LYS A 259 -2.96 -16.21 1.18
N SER A 260 -4.26 -16.12 1.42
CA SER A 260 -5.30 -16.78 0.62
C SER A 260 -5.99 -15.85 -0.39
N LYS A 261 -5.74 -14.53 -0.32
CA LYS A 261 -6.51 -13.50 -1.02
C LYS A 261 -5.69 -12.65 -2.02
N TYR A 262 -4.44 -13.05 -2.29
CA TYR A 262 -3.40 -12.31 -3.05
C TYR A 262 -3.67 -12.04 -4.55
N ASN A 263 -4.80 -12.45 -5.13
CA ASN A 263 -4.97 -12.46 -6.60
C ASN A 263 -6.06 -11.52 -7.14
N THR A 264 -6.64 -10.66 -6.30
CA THR A 264 -7.68 -9.72 -6.76
C THR A 264 -7.37 -8.34 -6.24
N PHE A 265 -6.85 -7.50 -7.14
CA PHE A 265 -6.71 -6.08 -6.93
C PHE A 265 -7.64 -5.32 -7.89
N TYR A 266 -8.44 -4.41 -7.36
CA TYR A 266 -9.43 -3.64 -8.10
C TYR A 266 -9.10 -2.15 -8.02
N THR A 267 -9.44 -1.43 -9.07
CA THR A 267 -9.48 0.04 -9.05
C THR A 267 -10.68 0.54 -8.25
N PRO A 268 -10.67 1.79 -7.76
CA PRO A 268 -11.83 2.36 -7.05
C PRO A 268 -13.13 2.29 -7.87
N ASP A 269 -13.06 2.49 -9.19
CA ASP A 269 -14.23 2.42 -10.08
C ASP A 269 -14.76 0.98 -10.22
N GLU A 270 -13.86 0.00 -10.31
CA GLU A 270 -14.25 -1.42 -10.31
C GLU A 270 -14.88 -1.82 -8.98
N ILE A 271 -14.35 -1.34 -7.85
CA ILE A 271 -14.94 -1.55 -6.53
C ILE A 271 -16.37 -1.02 -6.53
N ILE A 272 -16.57 0.27 -6.83
CA ILE A 272 -17.90 0.90 -6.84
C ILE A 272 -18.86 0.16 -7.77
N LYS A 273 -18.43 -0.21 -8.98
CA LYS A 273 -19.27 -0.88 -9.98
C LYS A 273 -19.66 -2.30 -9.58
N LYS A 274 -18.77 -3.01 -8.87
CA LYS A 274 -18.97 -4.43 -8.51
C LYS A 274 -19.53 -4.62 -7.10
N THR A 275 -19.55 -3.57 -6.29
CA THR A 275 -20.23 -3.60 -5.00
C THR A 275 -21.73 -3.48 -5.22
N TYR A 276 -22.45 -4.55 -4.90
CA TYR A 276 -23.90 -4.62 -5.04
C TYR A 276 -24.53 -4.76 -3.67
N ALA A 277 -25.34 -3.77 -3.25
CA ALA A 277 -26.19 -3.81 -2.04
C ALA A 277 -25.50 -4.14 -0.69
N PHE A 278 -24.16 -4.12 -0.63
CA PHE A 278 -23.35 -4.45 0.55
C PHE A 278 -22.12 -3.54 0.64
N HIS A 279 -21.33 -3.67 1.71
CA HIS A 279 -20.09 -2.94 1.87
C HIS A 279 -18.96 -3.53 1.01
N ASN A 280 -18.06 -2.67 0.54
CA ASN A 280 -16.74 -3.09 0.08
C ASN A 280 -15.72 -2.90 1.20
N GLU A 281 -14.62 -3.62 1.07
CA GLU A 281 -13.55 -3.59 2.05
C GLU A 281 -12.20 -3.38 1.36
N ILE A 282 -11.52 -2.31 1.75
CA ILE A 282 -10.18 -1.94 1.31
C ILE A 282 -9.27 -1.96 2.52
N ILE A 283 -8.27 -2.82 2.46
CA ILE A 283 -7.29 -2.96 3.54
C ILE A 283 -6.12 -2.06 3.23
N VAL A 284 -5.76 -1.19 4.17
CA VAL A 284 -4.66 -0.25 4.02
C VAL A 284 -3.64 -0.41 5.13
N CYS A 285 -2.37 -0.22 4.82
CA CYS A 285 -1.30 -0.20 5.81
C CYS A 285 -1.19 1.19 6.42
N GLY A 286 -1.30 1.26 7.75
CA GLY A 286 -1.09 2.51 8.49
C GLY A 286 0.38 2.86 8.66
N ARG A 287 1.22 1.85 8.89
CA ARG A 287 2.65 2.03 9.17
C ARG A 287 3.37 2.73 8.01
N ASN A 288 4.00 3.86 8.33
CA ASN A 288 4.81 4.65 7.41
C ASN A 288 6.19 3.99 7.13
N GLY A 289 6.75 4.19 5.93
CA GLY A 289 8.09 3.72 5.58
C GLY A 289 8.18 2.23 5.17
N VAL A 290 7.05 1.55 4.96
CA VAL A 290 6.99 0.15 4.52
C VAL A 290 6.93 0.08 2.99
N ASN A 291 7.74 -0.76 2.37
CA ASN A 291 7.67 -0.97 0.91
C ASN A 291 6.73 -2.15 0.58
N ILE A 292 5.46 -1.84 0.29
CA ILE A 292 4.39 -2.83 0.04
C ILE A 292 4.35 -3.26 -1.42
N HIS A 293 4.33 -2.28 -2.33
CA HIS A 293 4.42 -2.49 -3.76
C HIS A 293 5.79 -2.04 -4.22
N PRO A 294 6.70 -3.00 -4.40
CA PRO A 294 7.97 -2.74 -5.03
C PRO A 294 7.76 -1.95 -6.32
N ASN A 295 8.68 -1.01 -6.57
CA ASN A 295 8.62 -0.01 -7.64
C ASN A 295 7.84 1.28 -7.34
N PHE A 296 7.32 1.42 -6.13
CA PHE A 296 6.77 2.68 -5.64
C PHE A 296 7.59 3.20 -4.45
N PRO A 297 7.46 4.49 -4.09
CA PRO A 297 7.94 5.00 -2.81
C PRO A 297 7.38 4.17 -1.65
N CYS A 298 8.04 4.14 -0.50
CA CYS A 298 7.48 3.50 0.70
C CYS A 298 6.11 4.10 1.08
N THR A 299 5.35 3.38 1.91
CA THR A 299 4.09 3.88 2.47
C THR A 299 4.32 5.24 3.09
N GLY A 300 3.34 6.11 2.92
CA GLY A 300 3.34 7.46 3.47
C GLY A 300 2.39 7.55 4.67
N LYS A 301 2.29 8.76 5.22
CA LYS A 301 1.33 9.05 6.29
C LYS A 301 -0.11 9.08 5.75
N ILE A 302 -1.01 8.40 6.46
CA ILE A 302 -2.46 8.54 6.29
C ILE A 302 -2.90 9.82 7.01
N LYS A 303 -3.75 10.62 6.35
CA LYS A 303 -4.30 11.85 6.93
C LYS A 303 -5.82 11.82 6.95
N ILE A 304 -6.40 12.38 8.00
CA ILE A 304 -7.84 12.69 8.03
C ILE A 304 -8.05 13.93 7.17
N ALA A 305 -8.80 13.77 6.08
CA ALA A 305 -9.06 14.83 5.11
C ALA A 305 -10.47 15.44 5.28
N GLY A 306 -11.38 14.73 5.94
CA GLY A 306 -12.75 15.14 6.16
C GLY A 306 -13.44 14.28 7.22
N ILE A 307 -14.58 14.74 7.70
CA ILE A 307 -15.48 13.96 8.56
C ILE A 307 -16.73 13.64 7.75
N VAL A 308 -17.19 12.39 7.81
CA VAL A 308 -18.45 11.96 7.19
C VAL A 308 -19.50 11.65 8.26
N ILE A 309 -20.69 12.19 8.06
CA ILE A 309 -21.89 11.88 8.87
C ILE A 309 -22.96 11.35 7.93
N VAL A 310 -23.49 10.17 8.25
CA VAL A 310 -24.51 9.50 7.44
C VAL A 310 -25.90 9.81 8.00
N ASN A 311 -26.77 10.35 7.15
CA ASN A 311 -28.18 10.55 7.43
C ASN A 311 -28.96 9.37 6.84
N ASP A 312 -29.32 8.41 7.69
CA ASP A 312 -30.25 7.34 7.32
C ASP A 312 -31.68 7.75 7.68
N LYS A 313 -32.53 7.91 6.66
CA LYS A 313 -33.95 8.32 6.83
C LYS A 313 -34.82 7.16 7.33
N ASN A 314 -34.44 5.92 7.02
CA ASN A 314 -35.21 4.73 7.40
C ASN A 314 -34.88 4.28 8.83
N ASN A 315 -33.70 4.64 9.31
CA ASN A 315 -33.27 4.36 10.67
C ASN A 315 -32.80 5.67 11.31
N PRO A 316 -33.67 6.44 11.98
CA PRO A 316 -33.25 7.68 12.63
C PRO A 316 -32.39 7.40 13.87
N THR A 317 -31.34 8.20 14.04
CA THR A 317 -30.44 8.11 15.20
C THR A 317 -31.16 8.50 16.49
N SER A 318 -30.90 7.80 17.60
CA SER A 318 -31.40 8.23 18.92
C SER A 318 -30.85 9.61 19.31
N ILE A 319 -31.55 10.33 20.20
CA ILE A 319 -31.10 11.65 20.68
C ILE A 319 -29.71 11.54 21.34
N LYS A 320 -29.51 10.50 22.16
CA LYS A 320 -28.24 10.23 22.84
C LYS A 320 -27.09 10.03 21.84
N ASN A 321 -27.27 9.16 20.84
CA ASN A 321 -26.25 8.91 19.84
C ASN A 321 -25.99 10.15 18.98
N SER A 322 -27.03 10.93 18.68
CA SER A 322 -26.90 12.19 17.94
C SER A 322 -26.02 13.22 18.68
N GLN A 323 -26.16 13.30 20.01
CA GLN A 323 -25.30 14.15 20.84
C GLN A 323 -23.85 13.67 20.85
N MET A 324 -23.62 12.36 20.99
CA MET A 324 -22.29 11.76 20.95
C MET A 324 -21.59 12.02 19.61
N ILE A 325 -22.29 11.82 18.49
CA ILE A 325 -21.77 12.10 17.13
C ILE A 325 -21.44 13.59 16.99
N LEU A 326 -22.28 14.49 17.49
CA LEU A 326 -22.04 15.93 17.41
C LEU A 326 -20.78 16.35 18.18
N GLU A 327 -20.58 15.82 19.38
CA GLU A 327 -19.40 16.08 20.19
C GLU A 327 -18.12 15.55 19.53
N ALA A 328 -18.14 14.29 19.09
CA ALA A 328 -17.05 13.64 18.36
C ALA A 328 -16.68 14.44 17.09
N THR A 329 -17.68 14.89 16.33
CA THR A 329 -17.50 15.71 15.13
C THR A 329 -16.80 17.03 15.46
N LYS A 330 -17.26 17.75 16.48
CA LYS A 330 -16.66 19.04 16.90
C LYS A 330 -15.21 18.87 17.32
N ASN A 331 -14.91 17.82 18.08
CA ASN A 331 -13.57 17.53 18.57
C ASN A 331 -12.59 17.28 17.41
N LEU A 332 -12.97 16.42 16.46
CA LEU A 332 -12.13 16.12 15.29
C LEU A 332 -12.04 17.30 14.32
N GLN A 333 -13.14 18.02 14.07
CA GLN A 333 -13.14 19.19 13.21
C GLN A 333 -12.18 20.26 13.76
N LYS A 334 -12.22 20.53 15.06
CA LYS A 334 -11.31 21.48 15.71
C LYS A 334 -9.85 21.02 15.63
N LYS A 335 -9.58 19.73 15.85
CA LYS A 335 -8.21 19.20 15.85
C LYS A 335 -7.58 19.22 14.46
N TYR A 336 -8.32 18.79 13.43
CA TYR A 336 -7.78 18.59 12.09
C TYR A 336 -8.10 19.72 11.10
N SER A 337 -8.99 20.65 11.46
CA SER A 337 -9.42 21.75 10.60
C SER A 337 -9.98 21.27 9.25
N VAL A 338 -10.80 20.23 9.28
CA VAL A 338 -11.34 19.53 8.10
C VAL A 338 -12.84 19.79 7.90
N PRO A 339 -13.36 19.67 6.66
CA PRO A 339 -14.79 19.81 6.39
C PRO A 339 -15.62 18.67 6.99
N ILE A 340 -16.90 18.97 7.25
CA ILE A 340 -17.92 17.98 7.64
C ILE A 340 -18.85 17.74 6.47
N ILE A 341 -18.91 16.50 6.01
CA ILE A 341 -19.72 16.06 4.87
C ILE A 341 -20.88 15.21 5.37
N ARG A 342 -22.10 15.66 5.12
CA ARG A 342 -23.34 14.94 5.46
C ARG A 342 -23.90 14.27 4.21
N ILE A 343 -24.01 12.94 4.27
CA ILE A 343 -24.44 12.09 3.15
C ILE A 343 -25.73 11.38 3.53
N ASP A 344 -26.75 11.50 2.69
CA ASP A 344 -27.93 10.63 2.78
C ASP A 344 -27.55 9.23 2.32
N GLY A 345 -27.72 8.21 3.17
CA GLY A 345 -27.28 6.84 2.90
C GLY A 345 -27.96 5.81 3.80
N GLN A 346 -27.61 4.54 3.63
CA GLN A 346 -28.14 3.45 4.45
C GLN A 346 -27.06 2.96 5.42
N VAL A 347 -27.41 2.85 6.69
CA VAL A 347 -26.54 2.31 7.73
C VAL A 347 -26.94 0.86 7.99
N ASP A 348 -25.97 -0.06 8.01
CA ASP A 348 -26.23 -1.44 8.39
C ASP A 348 -26.73 -1.50 9.84
N VAL A 349 -27.91 -2.08 10.03
CA VAL A 349 -28.59 -2.14 11.33
C VAL A 349 -28.09 -3.33 12.15
N THR A 350 -27.39 -4.28 11.51
CA THR A 350 -26.89 -5.49 12.16
C THR A 350 -25.60 -5.25 12.96
N SER A 351 -24.91 -4.12 12.76
CA SER A 351 -23.66 -3.76 13.47
C SER A 351 -23.86 -3.22 14.89
N ASN A 352 -25.11 -3.00 15.33
CA ASN A 352 -25.46 -2.50 16.67
C ASN A 352 -25.84 -3.61 17.68
N GLN A 353 -25.60 -4.88 17.35
CA GLN A 353 -25.74 -6.03 18.26
C GLN A 353 -24.35 -6.57 18.60
#